data_AF-A0A7K0YTU2-F1
#
_entry.id   AF-A0A7K0YTU2-F1
#
_cell.length_a   1.000
_cell.length_b   1.000
_cell.length_c   1.000
_cell.angle_alpha   90.00
_cell.angle_beta   90.00
_cell.angle_gamma   90.00
#
_symmetry.space_group_name_H-M   'P 1'
#
loop_
_entity.id
_entity.type
_entity.pdbx_description
1 polymer ?
#
loop_
_entity_poly.entity_id
_entity_poly.type
_entity_poly.pdbx_seq_one_letter_code
_entity_poly.pdbx_strand_id
1 'polypeptide(L)'
;MTTLPTSTASVTAEWLTTTLRSSGAITAATSVATVEAQNMGAGIGFMGEVGRLAATYSGGDGPALIICKIPTQDPMIRGMLG
;
A
#
# COMPACT_ATOMS: atom_id res chain seq x y z
N MET A 1 8.51 -13.82 6.50
CA MET A 1 8.92 -12.40 6.34
C MET A 1 8.18 -11.86 5.14
N THR A 2 7.34 -10.86 5.32
CA THR A 2 6.63 -10.24 4.19
C THR A 2 7.50 -9.11 3.66
N THR A 3 7.93 -9.21 2.41
CA THR A 3 8.74 -8.16 1.75
C THR A 3 7.93 -6.88 1.64
N LEU A 4 8.57 -5.73 1.89
CA LEU A 4 7.93 -4.42 1.73
C LEU A 4 7.75 -4.09 0.24
N PRO A 5 6.57 -3.62 -0.19
CA PRO A 5 6.33 -3.11 -1.53
C PRO A 5 7.29 -1.97 -1.87
N THR A 6 7.78 -1.95 -3.12
CA THR A 6 8.69 -0.92 -3.64
C THR A 6 7.99 0.02 -4.64
N SER A 7 6.73 -0.22 -4.93
CA SER A 7 5.83 0.63 -5.71
C SER A 7 4.39 0.39 -5.29
N THR A 8 3.47 1.32 -5.60
CA THR A 8 2.05 1.12 -5.23
C THR A 8 1.44 -0.06 -6.00
N ALA A 9 1.85 -0.26 -7.25
CA ALA A 9 1.44 -1.40 -8.09
C ALA A 9 1.92 -2.76 -7.56
N SER A 10 2.97 -2.80 -6.72
CA SER A 10 3.47 -4.04 -6.10
C SER A 10 2.74 -4.43 -4.82
N VAL A 11 1.78 -3.62 -4.35
CA VAL A 11 0.98 -3.94 -3.16
C VAL A 11 0.00 -5.07 -3.51
N THR A 12 0.13 -6.20 -2.82
CA THR A 12 -0.75 -7.36 -2.98
C THR A 12 -1.86 -7.36 -1.93
N ALA A 13 -2.95 -8.08 -2.23
CA ALA A 13 -4.06 -8.25 -1.28
C ALA A 13 -3.61 -8.95 0.02
N GLU A 14 -2.70 -9.92 -0.08
CA GLU A 14 -2.14 -10.63 1.09
C GLU A 14 -1.32 -9.69 1.98
N TRP A 15 -0.43 -8.90 1.37
CA TRP A 15 0.38 -7.93 2.09
C TRP A 15 -0.50 -6.88 2.77
N LEU A 16 -1.50 -6.36 2.04
CA LEU A 16 -2.41 -5.35 2.56
C LEU A 16 -3.31 -5.90 3.67
N THR A 17 -3.77 -7.15 3.55
CA THR A 17 -4.52 -7.84 4.62
C THR A 17 -3.70 -7.90 5.91
N THR A 18 -2.44 -8.32 5.82
CA THR A 18 -1.55 -8.41 6.98
C THR A 18 -1.34 -7.05 7.63
N THR A 19 -1.12 -6.01 6.81
CA THR A 19 -0.88 -4.63 7.26
C THR A 19 -2.11 -3.98 7.89
N LEU A 20 -3.30 -4.19 7.32
CA LEU A 20 -4.54 -3.65 7.87
C LEU A 20 -4.94 -4.36 9.17
N ARG A 21 -4.68 -5.67 9.29
CA ARG A 21 -4.90 -6.39 10.54
C ARG A 21 -3.94 -5.95 11.64
N SER A 22 -2.65 -5.80 11.32
CA SER A 22 -1.66 -5.38 12.31
C SER A 22 -1.88 -3.95 12.81
N SER A 23 -2.50 -3.09 12.00
CA SER A 23 -2.92 -1.73 12.41
C SER A 23 -4.29 -1.69 13.12
N GLY A 24 -5.03 -2.80 13.14
CA GLY A 24 -6.39 -2.85 13.70
C GLY A 24 -7.48 -2.25 12.80
N ALA A 25 -7.16 -1.90 11.56
CA ALA A 25 -8.11 -1.33 10.60
C ALA A 25 -9.16 -2.34 10.10
N ILE A 26 -8.84 -3.64 10.15
CA ILE A 26 -9.78 -4.73 9.89
C ILE A 26 -9.61 -5.85 10.92
N THR A 27 -10.66 -6.66 11.11
CA THR A 27 -10.65 -7.77 12.06
C THR A 27 -9.93 -9.02 11.52
N ALA A 28 -9.68 -10.01 12.37
CA ALA A 28 -9.13 -11.30 11.96
C ALA A 28 -10.06 -12.09 11.00
N ALA A 29 -11.37 -11.84 11.05
CA ALA A 29 -12.35 -12.48 10.17
C ALA A 29 -12.40 -11.84 8.76
N THR A 30 -11.80 -10.68 8.58
CA THR A 30 -11.85 -9.89 7.34
C THR A 30 -10.53 -10.00 6.58
N SER A 31 -10.57 -10.17 5.26
CA SER A 31 -9.41 -10.12 4.37
C SER A 31 -9.66 -9.22 3.16
N VAL A 32 -8.60 -8.63 2.61
CA VAL A 32 -8.66 -7.90 1.34
C VAL A 32 -8.90 -8.93 0.23
N ALA A 33 -9.98 -8.75 -0.53
CA ALA A 33 -10.32 -9.60 -1.66
C ALA A 33 -9.63 -9.12 -2.95
N THR A 34 -9.70 -7.83 -3.23
CA THR A 34 -8.98 -7.21 -4.33
C THR A 34 -8.31 -5.92 -3.87
N VAL A 35 -7.20 -5.58 -4.51
CA VAL A 35 -6.54 -4.29 -4.38
C VAL A 35 -6.15 -3.79 -5.78
N GLU A 36 -6.46 -2.54 -6.07
CA GLU A 36 -6.12 -1.88 -7.32
C GLU A 36 -5.37 -0.58 -7.02
N ALA A 37 -4.16 -0.45 -7.58
CA ALA A 37 -3.41 0.78 -7.51
C ALA A 37 -3.94 1.77 -8.54
N GLN A 38 -4.52 2.86 -8.05
CA GLN A 38 -4.95 3.98 -8.85
C GLN A 38 -3.79 4.98 -8.94
N ASN A 39 -3.11 4.99 -10.09
CA ASN A 39 -2.06 5.95 -10.37
C ASN A 39 -2.65 7.36 -10.40
N MET A 40 -2.36 8.13 -9.36
CA MET A 40 -2.56 9.57 -9.40
C MET A 40 -1.40 10.13 -10.22
N GLY A 41 -1.64 10.60 -11.45
CA GLY A 41 -0.60 10.97 -12.44
C GLY A 41 0.49 11.98 -11.99
N ALA A 42 0.38 12.55 -10.78
CA ALA A 42 1.39 13.43 -10.15
C ALA A 42 2.11 12.78 -8.94
N GLY A 43 1.85 11.50 -8.66
CA GLY A 43 2.26 10.80 -7.45
C GLY A 43 3.68 10.26 -7.46
N ILE A 44 4.34 10.17 -8.62
CA ILE A 44 5.75 9.76 -8.73
C ILE A 44 6.61 11.03 -8.77
N GLY A 45 7.40 11.24 -7.73
CA GLY A 45 8.31 12.38 -7.64
C GLY A 45 9.65 12.02 -7.01
N PHE A 46 10.52 13.02 -6.87
CA PHE A 46 11.86 12.86 -6.30
C PHE A 46 11.87 12.10 -4.97
N MET A 47 10.88 12.36 -4.09
CA MET A 47 10.81 11.73 -2.77
C MET A 47 10.18 10.33 -2.75
N GLY A 48 9.56 9.88 -3.85
CA GLY A 48 8.90 8.59 -3.94
C GLY A 48 7.56 8.61 -4.64
N GLU A 49 6.78 7.55 -4.43
CA GLU A 49 5.49 7.33 -5.03
C GLU A 49 4.36 7.50 -4.00
N VAL A 50 3.36 8.32 -4.34
CA VAL A 50 2.10 8.46 -3.59
C VAL A 50 0.96 8.06 -4.52
N GLY A 51 0.26 6.99 -4.16
CA GLY A 51 -0.89 6.50 -4.90
C GLY A 51 -2.07 6.21 -3.99
N ARG A 52 -3.23 5.99 -4.61
CA ARG A 52 -4.42 5.51 -3.91
C ARG A 52 -4.61 4.04 -4.23
N LEU A 53 -4.88 3.24 -3.20
CA LEU A 53 -5.29 1.85 -3.37
C LEU A 53 -6.80 1.78 -3.16
N ALA A 54 -7.50 1.20 -4.13
CA ALA A 54 -8.89 0.81 -3.96
C ALA A 54 -8.92 -0.65 -3.51
N ALA A 55 -9.62 -0.94 -2.42
CA ALA A 55 -9.67 -2.28 -1.83
C ALA A 55 -11.12 -2.75 -1.67
N THR A 56 -11.35 -4.02 -1.95
CA THR A 56 -12.58 -4.74 -1.59
C THR A 56 -12.26 -5.81 -0.56
N TYR A 57 -13.28 -6.29 0.16
CA TYR A 57 -13.08 -7.18 1.30
C TYR A 57 -13.99 -8.41 1.24
N SER A 58 -13.54 -9.47 1.89
CA SER A 58 -14.30 -10.69 2.16
C SER A 58 -14.39 -10.92 3.67
N GLY A 59 -15.54 -11.42 4.14
CA GLY A 59 -15.78 -11.73 5.55
C GLY A 59 -16.13 -10.52 6.45
N GLY A 60 -16.05 -9.29 5.94
CA GLY A 60 -16.46 -8.07 6.63
C GLY A 60 -16.04 -6.82 5.85
N ASP A 61 -16.10 -5.67 6.51
CA ASP A 61 -15.77 -4.38 5.91
C ASP A 61 -14.38 -3.86 6.31
N GLY A 62 -13.86 -2.93 5.52
CA GLY A 62 -12.60 -2.23 5.77
C GLY A 62 -12.50 -0.94 4.96
N PRO A 63 -11.37 -0.22 5.04
CA PRO A 63 -11.17 1.02 4.28
C PRO A 63 -11.25 0.79 2.77
N ALA A 64 -12.22 1.39 2.10
CA ALA A 64 -12.39 1.24 0.65
C ALA A 64 -11.27 1.89 -0.16
N LEU A 65 -10.73 3.01 0.34
CA LEU A 65 -9.66 3.78 -0.30
C LEU A 65 -8.55 4.07 0.71
N ILE A 66 -7.31 3.81 0.31
CA ILE A 66 -6.13 3.93 1.17
C ILE A 66 -5.08 4.77 0.44
N ILE A 67 -4.44 5.71 1.14
CA ILE A 67 -3.26 6.40 0.60
C ILE A 67 -2.03 5.54 0.87
N CYS A 68 -1.34 5.16 -0.20
CA CYS A 68 -0.08 4.43 -0.14
C CYS A 68 1.06 5.39 -0.48
N LYS A 69 2.02 5.50 0.44
CA LYS A 69 3.23 6.30 0.25
C LYS A 69 4.43 5.38 0.31
N ILE A 70 5.12 5.25 -0.82
CA ILE A 70 6.32 4.45 -0.98
C ILE A 70 7.50 5.43 -1.12
N PRO A 71 8.55 5.31 -0.30
CA PRO A 71 9.73 6.16 -0.45
C PRO A 71 10.39 5.91 -1.81
N THR A 72 11.18 6.89 -2.28
CA THR A 72 11.97 6.73 -3.51
C THR A 72 12.81 5.46 -3.47
N GLN A 73 12.86 4.75 -4.59
CA GLN A 73 13.68 3.55 -4.76
C GLN A 73 15.07 3.89 -5.30
N ASP A 74 15.31 5.16 -5.68
CA ASP A 74 16.61 5.64 -6.11
C ASP A 74 17.60 5.65 -4.93
N PRO A 75 18.68 4.84 -4.96
CA PRO A 75 19.61 4.73 -3.86
C PRO A 75 20.38 6.03 -3.59
N MET A 76 20.63 6.86 -4.60
CA MET A 76 21.28 8.16 -4.42
C MET A 76 20.38 9.09 -3.63
N ILE A 77 19.10 9.19 -4.01
CA ILE A 77 18.16 10.06 -3.30
C ILE A 77 17.87 9.53 -1.90
N ARG A 78 17.74 8.20 -1.73
CA ARG A 78 17.61 7.58 -0.39
C ARG A 78 18.79 7.93 0.51
N GLY A 79 20.01 7.92 -0.03
CA GLY A 79 21.22 8.30 0.71
C GLY A 79 21.27 9.77 1.09
N MET A 80 20.58 10.66 0.36
CA MET A 80 20.47 12.09 0.68
C MET A 80 19.39 12.40 1.74
N LEU A 81 18.43 11.50 1.96
CA LEU A 81 17.32 11.65 2.91
C LEU A 81 17.60 11.03 4.29
N GLY A 82 18.74 10.36 4.44
CA GLY A 82 19.16 9.64 5.67
C GLY A 82 19.90 10.50 6.67
#